data_AF-A0A837HC63-F1
#
_entry.id   AF-A0A837HC63-F1
#
_cell.length_a   1.000
_cell.length_b   1.000
_cell.length_c   1.000
_cell.angle_alpha   90.00
_cell.angle_beta   90.00
_cell.angle_gamma   90.00
#
_symmetry.space_group_name_H-M   'P 1'
#
loop_
_entity.id
_entity.type
_entity.pdbx_description
1 polymer ?
#
loop_
_entity_poly.entity_id
_entity_poly.type
_entity_poly.pdbx_seq_one_letter_code
_entity_poly.pdbx_strand_id
1 'polypeptide(L)'
;MKIDRKLAVQILKYCHEHCEFYFPFLVMCKKYSSEDDDFVEICCNEWESIEQDKSYQTFELWDNLKRYNNKSIKLLSIGFINEIIGNSILKDLEILVKNYKSYLRKDINNINGLEEFGLNQFIQGKADAYVDCVIIIKKYINNLN
;
A
#
# COMPACT_ATOMS: atom_id res chain seq x y z
N MET A 1 13.74 -6.16 6.24
CA MET A 1 12.33 -6.61 6.15
C MET A 1 12.17 -7.36 4.85
N LYS A 2 11.76 -8.64 4.88
CA LYS A 2 11.52 -9.41 3.65
C LYS A 2 10.39 -8.77 2.82
N ILE A 3 10.61 -8.66 1.53
CA ILE A 3 9.63 -8.17 0.54
C ILE A 3 9.60 -9.13 -0.65
N ASP A 4 8.48 -9.16 -1.36
CA ASP A 4 8.41 -9.91 -2.61
C ASP A 4 9.08 -9.15 -3.77
N ARG A 5 9.41 -9.86 -4.85
CA ARG A 5 10.04 -9.30 -6.05
C ARG A 5 9.19 -8.20 -6.68
N LYS A 6 7.87 -8.35 -6.68
CA LYS A 6 6.97 -7.38 -7.31
C LYS A 6 7.09 -6.03 -6.60
N LEU A 7 7.05 -6.04 -5.28
CA LEU A 7 7.25 -4.86 -4.45
C LEU A 7 8.66 -4.29 -4.61
N ALA A 8 9.70 -5.12 -4.68
CA ALA A 8 11.07 -4.66 -4.92
C ALA A 8 11.18 -3.87 -6.25
N VAL A 9 10.65 -4.41 -7.35
CA VAL A 9 10.62 -3.73 -8.66
C VAL A 9 9.82 -2.42 -8.58
N GLN A 10 8.66 -2.42 -7.92
CA GLN A 10 7.85 -1.21 -7.75
C GLN A 10 8.61 -0.10 -6.99
N ILE A 11 9.32 -0.46 -5.91
CA ILE A 11 10.14 0.48 -5.13
C ILE A 11 11.27 1.04 -5.98
N LEU A 12 12.05 0.18 -6.64
CA LEU A 12 13.20 0.60 -7.45
C LEU A 12 12.77 1.53 -8.59
N LYS A 13 11.70 1.14 -9.31
CA LYS A 13 11.12 1.95 -10.39
C LYS A 13 10.63 3.31 -9.90
N TYR A 14 9.89 3.35 -8.79
CA TYR A 14 9.40 4.60 -8.23
C TYR A 14 10.55 5.53 -7.80
N CYS A 15 11.57 5.00 -7.12
CA CYS A 15 12.73 5.79 -6.73
C CYS A 15 13.54 6.30 -7.94
N HIS A 16 13.51 5.56 -9.06
CA HIS A 16 14.14 6.00 -10.31
C HIS A 16 13.34 7.12 -11.00
N GLU A 17 12.01 7.02 -11.03
CA GLU A 17 11.12 8.01 -11.67
C GLU A 17 10.96 9.29 -10.84
N HIS A 18 11.18 9.22 -9.52
CA HIS A 18 10.99 10.31 -8.56
C HIS A 18 12.28 10.68 -7.82
N CYS A 19 13.25 11.27 -8.51
CA CYS A 19 14.59 11.57 -7.97
C CYS A 19 14.61 12.44 -6.69
N GLU A 20 13.56 13.24 -6.45
CA GLU A 20 13.42 14.08 -5.25
C GLU A 20 12.83 13.33 -4.05
N PHE A 21 12.32 12.11 -4.24
CA PHE A 21 11.75 11.29 -3.19
C PHE A 21 12.86 10.62 -2.37
N TYR A 22 12.93 10.97 -1.08
CA TYR A 22 13.85 10.31 -0.15
C TYR A 22 13.25 8.99 0.34
N PHE A 23 13.80 7.87 -0.12
CA PHE A 23 13.48 6.54 0.38
C PHE A 23 14.56 6.08 1.38
N PRO A 24 14.23 5.91 2.68
CA PRO A 24 15.23 5.65 3.73
C PRO A 24 15.72 4.21 3.83
N PHE A 25 15.40 3.35 2.86
CA PHE A 25 15.74 1.93 2.89
C PHE A 25 16.56 1.53 1.66
N LEU A 26 17.47 0.57 1.85
CA LEU A 26 18.19 -0.10 0.77
C LEU A 26 17.38 -1.31 0.31
N VAL A 27 17.27 -1.50 -1.00
CA VAL A 27 16.71 -2.73 -1.58
C VAL A 27 17.86 -3.71 -1.75
N MET A 28 17.85 -4.78 -0.97
CA MET A 28 18.89 -5.80 -0.98
C MET A 28 18.38 -7.06 -1.68
N CYS A 29 19.18 -7.65 -2.57
CA CYS A 29 18.89 -8.95 -3.19
C CYS A 29 19.95 -9.98 -2.78
N LYS A 30 19.51 -11.17 -2.36
CA LYS A 30 20.42 -12.31 -2.16
C LYS A 30 20.60 -13.07 -3.46
N LYS A 31 21.80 -13.63 -3.69
CA LYS A 31 22.14 -14.39 -4.91
C LYS A 31 21.95 -13.55 -6.17
N TYR A 32 22.48 -12.33 -6.13
CA TYR A 32 22.47 -11.44 -7.29
C TYR A 32 23.33 -12.02 -8.43
N SER A 33 24.35 -12.81 -8.11
CA SER A 33 25.04 -13.68 -9.05
C SER A 33 25.13 -15.12 -8.51
N SER A 34 25.53 -16.06 -9.39
CA SER A 34 25.83 -17.44 -8.99
C SER A 34 27.02 -17.58 -8.05
N GLU A 35 27.82 -16.52 -7.92
CA GLU A 35 29.01 -16.46 -7.06
C GLU A 35 28.73 -15.73 -5.73
N ASP A 36 27.60 -15.03 -5.61
CA ASP A 36 27.23 -14.26 -4.42
C ASP A 36 26.41 -15.08 -3.42
N ASP A 37 27.03 -15.46 -2.32
CA ASP A 37 26.34 -16.07 -1.18
C ASP A 37 25.65 -15.04 -0.26
N ASP A 38 25.97 -13.76 -0.42
CA ASP A 38 25.50 -12.64 0.41
C ASP A 38 24.48 -11.73 -0.28
N PHE A 39 23.98 -10.73 0.47
CA PHE A 39 23.04 -9.72 -0.02
C PHE A 39 23.80 -8.55 -0.67
N VAL A 40 23.34 -8.15 -1.85
CA VAL A 40 23.86 -7.00 -2.61
C VAL A 40 22.80 -5.90 -2.69
N GLU A 41 23.20 -4.65 -2.53
CA GLU A 41 22.32 -3.50 -2.73
C GLU A 41 22.01 -3.34 -4.23
N ILE A 42 20.73 -3.14 -4.54
CA ILE A 42 20.26 -2.90 -5.89
C ILE A 42 20.00 -1.41 -6.07
N CYS A 43 20.67 -0.80 -7.05
CA CYS A 43 20.45 0.59 -7.37
C CYS A 43 19.12 0.78 -8.11
N CYS A 44 18.46 1.93 -7.90
CA CYS A 44 17.15 2.19 -8.50
C CYS A 44 17.17 2.17 -10.04
N ASN A 45 18.29 2.53 -10.68
CA ASN A 45 18.47 2.46 -12.13
C ASN A 45 18.56 1.03 -12.70
N GLU A 46 18.72 0.00 -11.86
CA GLU A 46 18.78 -1.41 -12.26
C GLU A 46 17.38 -2.05 -12.33
N TRP A 47 16.31 -1.30 -12.07
CA TRP A 47 14.95 -1.83 -11.95
C TRP A 47 14.49 -2.62 -13.19
N GLU A 48 14.86 -2.19 -14.40
CA GLU A 48 14.51 -2.89 -15.65
C GLU A 48 15.15 -4.27 -15.73
N SER A 49 16.44 -4.37 -15.35
CA SER A 49 17.18 -5.64 -15.31
C SER A 49 16.54 -6.61 -14.32
N ILE A 50 16.16 -6.11 -13.13
CA ILE A 50 15.47 -6.91 -12.12
C ILE A 50 14.07 -7.31 -12.57
N GLU A 51 13.36 -6.46 -13.33
CA GLU A 51 12.04 -6.78 -13.86
C GLU A 51 12.10 -7.85 -14.96
N GLN A 52 13.14 -7.81 -15.80
CA GLN A 52 13.31 -8.75 -16.92
C GLN A 52 13.87 -10.10 -16.46
N ASP A 53 14.89 -10.10 -15.60
CA ASP A 53 15.46 -11.33 -15.08
C ASP A 53 14.66 -11.86 -13.87
N LYS A 54 14.15 -13.07 -14.02
CA LYS A 54 13.37 -13.76 -12.98
C LYS A 54 14.24 -14.64 -12.09
N SER A 55 15.56 -14.67 -12.29
CA SER A 55 16.49 -15.37 -11.41
C SER A 55 16.52 -14.75 -9.99
N TYR A 56 16.33 -13.43 -9.89
CA TYR A 56 16.26 -12.69 -8.64
C TYR A 56 14.97 -12.97 -7.88
N GLN A 57 15.06 -13.64 -6.73
CA GLN A 57 13.88 -14.10 -5.97
C GLN A 57 13.86 -13.67 -4.50
N THR A 58 15.00 -13.31 -3.92
CA THR A 58 15.11 -13.06 -2.48
C THR A 58 15.45 -11.61 -2.20
N PHE A 59 14.45 -10.83 -1.76
CA PHE A 59 14.60 -9.40 -1.51
C PHE A 59 14.33 -9.02 -0.06
N GLU A 60 15.09 -8.04 0.43
CA GLU A 60 14.90 -7.43 1.74
C GLU A 60 15.08 -5.91 1.68
N LEU A 61 14.30 -5.18 2.48
CA LEU A 61 14.57 -3.78 2.80
C LEU A 61 15.46 -3.68 4.02
N TRP A 62 16.63 -3.05 3.87
CA TRP A 62 17.56 -2.78 4.95
C TRP A 62 17.52 -1.30 5.30
N ASP A 63 17.70 -0.97 6.57
CA ASP A 63 17.66 0.42 7.03
C ASP A 63 18.92 1.18 6.61
N ASN A 64 18.75 2.36 6.03
CA ASN A 64 19.85 3.30 5.76
C ASN A 64 19.86 4.48 6.76
N LEU A 65 18.95 4.48 7.74
CA LEU A 65 18.84 5.49 8.78
C LEU A 65 19.63 5.08 10.04
N LYS A 66 20.24 6.07 10.69
CA LYS A 66 20.87 5.88 12.01
C LYS A 66 19.82 5.93 13.13
N ARG A 67 19.82 4.90 13.98
CA ARG A 67 19.22 4.84 15.34
C ARG A 67 17.69 4.79 15.47
N TYR A 68 16.96 4.09 14.60
CA TYR A 68 15.56 3.73 14.90
C TYR A 68 15.44 2.29 15.41
N ASN A 69 14.48 2.03 16.31
CA ASN A 69 14.17 0.67 16.71
C ASN A 69 13.37 -0.04 15.59
N ASN A 70 13.40 -1.38 15.56
CA ASN A 70 12.75 -2.18 14.52
C ASN A 70 11.25 -1.89 14.34
N LYS A 71 10.55 -1.49 15.40
CA LYS A 71 9.12 -1.16 15.33
C LYS A 71 8.88 0.16 14.60
N SER A 72 9.67 1.18 14.90
CA SER A 72 9.63 2.47 14.21
C SER A 72 10.01 2.33 12.74
N ILE A 73 11.04 1.54 12.44
CA ILE A 73 11.45 1.19 11.07
C ILE A 73 10.27 0.59 10.32
N LYS A 74 9.64 -0.45 10.87
CA LYS A 74 8.50 -1.12 10.23
C LYS A 74 7.33 -0.16 9.97
N LEU A 75 7.00 0.71 10.92
CA LEU A 75 5.93 1.69 10.76
C LEU A 75 6.24 2.72 9.68
N LEU A 76 7.47 3.24 9.64
CA LEU A 76 7.94 4.14 8.59
C LEU A 76 7.90 3.46 7.22
N SER A 77 8.44 2.25 7.11
CA SER A 77 8.44 1.48 5.86
C SER A 77 7.03 1.31 5.29
N ILE A 78 6.03 1.05 6.13
CA ILE A 78 4.63 0.90 5.68
C ILE A 78 4.11 2.19 5.05
N GLY A 79 4.40 3.36 5.64
CA GLY A 79 4.00 4.65 5.09
C GLY A 79 4.56 4.89 3.69
N PHE A 80 5.87 4.69 3.52
CA PHE A 80 6.53 4.82 2.21
C PHE A 80 6.03 3.79 1.20
N ILE A 81 5.87 2.53 1.59
CA ILE A 81 5.38 1.48 0.70
C ILE A 81 3.96 1.81 0.22
N ASN A 82 3.08 2.28 1.10
CA ASN A 82 1.72 2.66 0.75
C ASN A 82 1.67 3.80 -0.28
N GLU A 83 2.57 4.78 -0.15
CA GLU A 83 2.74 5.85 -1.14
C GLU A 83 3.19 5.28 -2.50
N ILE A 84 4.26 4.48 -2.49
CA ILE A 84 4.87 3.87 -3.71
C ILE A 84 3.88 2.99 -4.47
N ILE A 85 3.17 2.10 -3.78
CA ILE A 85 2.21 1.19 -4.42
C ILE A 85 0.86 1.88 -4.66
N GLY A 86 0.71 3.12 -4.19
CA GLY A 86 -0.55 3.85 -4.19
C GLY A 86 -1.66 3.17 -3.39
N ASN A 87 -1.37 2.23 -2.50
CA ASN A 87 -2.38 1.64 -1.60
C ASN A 87 -2.40 2.45 -0.32
N SER A 88 -3.19 3.50 -0.30
CA SER A 88 -3.52 4.18 0.94
C SER A 88 -4.76 3.53 1.56
N ILE A 89 -4.82 3.54 2.89
CA ILE A 89 -6.04 3.20 3.63
C ILE A 89 -7.27 3.98 3.12
N LEU A 90 -7.03 5.16 2.55
CA LEU A 90 -8.04 5.97 1.89
C LEU A 90 -8.66 5.26 0.68
N LYS A 91 -7.85 4.64 -0.19
CA LYS A 91 -8.38 3.87 -1.34
C LYS A 91 -9.18 2.66 -0.89
N ASP A 92 -8.72 1.95 0.13
CA ASP A 92 -9.46 0.81 0.69
C ASP A 92 -10.81 1.24 1.26
N LEU A 93 -10.85 2.36 1.99
CA LEU A 93 -12.08 2.94 2.51
C LEU A 93 -13.01 3.40 1.37
N GLU A 94 -12.48 4.02 0.33
CA GLU A 94 -13.26 4.42 -0.85
C GLU A 94 -13.87 3.22 -1.59
N ILE A 95 -13.13 2.11 -1.70
CA ILE A 95 -13.64 0.84 -2.25
C ILE A 95 -14.75 0.28 -1.36
N LEU A 96 -14.59 0.28 -0.04
CA LEU A 96 -15.62 -0.17 0.88
C LEU A 96 -16.90 0.67 0.74
N VAL A 97 -16.79 2.00 0.69
CA VAL A 97 -17.93 2.89 0.44
C VAL A 97 -18.65 2.49 -0.86
N LYS A 98 -17.90 2.29 -1.95
CA LYS A 98 -18.48 1.92 -3.25
C LYS A 98 -19.21 0.57 -3.19
N ASN A 99 -18.61 -0.42 -2.55
CA ASN A 99 -19.18 -1.76 -2.43
C ASN A 99 -20.46 -1.74 -1.60
N TYR A 100 -20.45 -1.11 -0.42
CA TYR A 100 -21.66 -1.00 0.41
C TYR A 100 -22.77 -0.23 -0.31
N LYS A 101 -22.44 0.84 -1.04
CA LYS A 101 -23.42 1.55 -1.88
C LYS A 101 -23.99 0.68 -3.00
N SER A 102 -23.21 -0.25 -3.56
CA SER A 102 -23.72 -1.17 -4.59
C SER A 102 -24.66 -2.25 -4.05
N TYR A 103 -24.55 -2.58 -2.75
CA TYR A 103 -25.45 -3.53 -2.09
C TYR A 103 -26.79 -2.92 -1.71
N LEU A 104 -26.91 -1.59 -1.74
CA LEU A 104 -28.18 -0.90 -1.51
C LEU A 104 -29.15 -1.17 -2.66
N ARG A 105 -30.33 -1.72 -2.32
CA ARG A 105 -31.43 -1.78 -3.26
C ARG A 105 -32.01 -0.37 -3.42
N LYS A 106 -32.07 0.12 -4.67
CA LYS A 106 -32.48 1.49 -5.01
C LYS A 106 -33.94 1.82 -4.71
N ASP A 107 -34.78 0.81 -4.54
CA ASP A 107 -36.22 0.99 -4.47
C ASP A 107 -36.73 0.63 -3.07
N ILE A 108 -36.45 1.52 -2.11
CA ILE A 108 -36.83 1.37 -0.69
C ILE A 108 -38.36 1.18 -0.55
N ASN A 109 -39.12 1.76 -1.48
CA ASN A 109 -40.58 1.69 -1.52
C ASN A 109 -41.11 0.31 -1.99
N ASN A 110 -40.27 -0.54 -2.57
CA ASN A 110 -40.61 -1.89 -3.04
C ASN A 110 -40.03 -2.99 -2.13
N ILE A 111 -39.49 -2.62 -0.97
CA ILE A 111 -38.97 -3.58 0.01
C ILE A 111 -40.15 -4.26 0.72
N ASN A 112 -40.40 -5.51 0.37
CA ASN A 112 -41.46 -6.32 0.96
C ASN A 112 -40.92 -7.07 2.17
N GLY A 113 -40.79 -6.38 3.32
CA GLY A 113 -40.51 -7.04 4.60
C GLY A 113 -39.60 -6.25 5.54
N LEU A 114 -39.87 -6.37 6.85
CA LEU A 114 -39.13 -5.68 7.92
C LEU A 114 -37.64 -6.08 7.97
N GLU A 115 -37.33 -7.34 7.67
CA GLU A 115 -35.96 -7.85 7.64
C GLU A 115 -35.14 -7.23 6.50
N GLU A 116 -35.72 -7.14 5.30
CA GLU A 116 -35.04 -6.56 4.14
C GLU A 116 -34.84 -5.05 4.31
N PHE A 117 -35.82 -4.36 4.92
CA PHE A 117 -35.67 -2.95 5.30
C PHE A 117 -34.55 -2.76 6.32
N GLY A 118 -34.51 -3.61 7.35
CA GLY A 118 -33.45 -3.60 8.37
C GLY A 118 -32.06 -3.83 7.78
N LEU A 119 -31.93 -4.77 6.83
CA LEU A 119 -30.66 -5.03 6.14
C LEU A 119 -30.21 -3.83 5.31
N ASN A 120 -31.13 -3.17 4.59
CA ASN A 120 -30.80 -1.98 3.80
C ASN A 120 -30.36 -0.80 4.70
N GLN A 121 -31.02 -0.60 5.85
CA GLN A 121 -30.61 0.41 6.85
C GLN A 121 -29.22 0.11 7.43
N PHE A 122 -28.93 -1.16 7.72
CA PHE A 122 -27.61 -1.57 8.21
C PHE A 122 -26.51 -1.31 7.16
N ILE A 123 -26.74 -1.70 5.91
CA ILE A 123 -25.80 -1.48 4.79
C ILE A 123 -25.56 0.03 4.58
N GLN A 124 -26.62 0.84 4.62
CA GLN A 124 -26.53 2.29 4.51
C GLN A 124 -25.68 2.88 5.64
N GLY A 125 -25.97 2.51 6.89
CA GLY A 125 -25.20 2.98 8.04
C GLY A 125 -23.71 2.62 7.98
N LYS A 126 -23.36 1.44 7.42
CA LYS A 126 -21.97 1.07 7.15
C LYS A 126 -21.34 1.94 6.07
N ALA A 127 -22.05 2.18 4.96
CA ALA A 127 -21.56 3.06 3.89
C ALA A 127 -21.25 4.47 4.42
N ASP A 128 -22.18 5.04 5.20
CA ASP A 128 -22.05 6.39 5.74
C ASP A 128 -20.88 6.50 6.73
N ALA A 129 -20.71 5.50 7.61
CA ALA A 129 -19.58 5.46 8.53
C ALA A 129 -18.22 5.46 7.79
N TYR A 130 -18.10 4.69 6.70
CA TYR A 130 -16.87 4.70 5.89
C TYR A 130 -16.67 6.02 5.15
N VAL A 131 -17.75 6.68 4.68
CA VAL A 131 -17.66 8.03 4.10
C VAL A 131 -17.11 9.03 5.12
N ASP A 132 -17.61 9.00 6.35
CA ASP A 132 -17.12 9.87 7.43
C ASP A 132 -15.63 9.63 7.70
N CYS A 133 -15.20 8.37 7.74
CA CYS A 133 -13.77 8.03 7.86
C CYS A 133 -12.94 8.64 6.72
N VAL A 134 -13.38 8.52 5.46
CA VAL A 134 -12.69 9.11 4.30
C VAL A 134 -12.58 10.63 4.45
N ILE A 135 -13.64 11.31 4.86
CA ILE A 135 -13.65 12.77 5.06
C ILE A 135 -12.66 13.19 6.14
N ILE A 136 -12.68 12.51 7.30
CA ILE A 136 -11.79 12.82 8.43
C ILE A 136 -10.33 12.63 8.02
N ILE A 137 -10.01 11.51 7.37
CA ILE A 137 -8.64 11.21 6.95
C ILE A 137 -8.17 12.21 5.89
N LYS A 138 -9.00 12.55 4.89
CA LYS A 138 -8.66 13.59 3.89
C LYS A 138 -8.38 14.95 4.53
N LYS A 139 -9.21 15.37 5.50
CA LYS A 139 -8.99 16.62 6.24
C LYS A 139 -7.65 16.59 6.99
N TYR A 140 -7.33 15.48 7.62
CA TYR A 140 -6.06 15.33 8.35
C TYR A 140 -4.85 15.39 7.41
N ILE A 141 -4.89 14.66 6.28
CA ILE A 141 -3.82 14.68 5.27
C ILE A 141 -3.63 16.08 4.68
N ASN A 142 -4.71 16.75 4.29
CA ASN A 142 -4.64 18.08 3.69
C ASN A 142 -4.12 19.17 4.64
N ASN A 143 -4.20 18.96 5.96
CA ASN A 143 -3.65 19.88 6.96
C ASN A 143 -2.16 19.61 7.26
N LEU A 144 -1.59 18.51 6.77
CA LEU A 144 -0.18 18.16 6.91
C LEU A 144 0.68 18.67 5.73
N ASN A 145 0.05 18.97 4.60
CA ASN A 145 0.66 19.55 3.40
C ASN A 145 0.53 21.08 3.40
#